data_AF-A0A3P7IVP9-F1
#
_entry.id   AF-A0A3P7IVP9-F1
#
_cell.length_a   1.000
_cell.length_b   1.000
_cell.length_c   1.000
_cell.angle_alpha   90.00
_cell.angle_beta   90.00
_cell.angle_gamma   90.00
#
_symmetry.space_group_name_H-M   'P 1'
#
loop_
_entity.id
_entity.type
_entity.pdbx_description
1 polymer ?
#
loop_
_entity_poly.entity_id
_entity_poly.type
_entity_poly.pdbx_seq_one_letter_code
_entity_poly.pdbx_strand_id
1 'polypeptide(L)'
;MTVVSAMFSVLPLQNCMRPLSISWSFLAPGLTFNWGALLGWSAIQGSLSSTPIALYIAALQWTLLYDTIYAHQDKTDDIMIGVKSTALRFGDNTKLWLSGFGAATVGGLFLTGHLAEQTWPYYVALAATSLHFGWQIGTLKINDKSDCWKKFKSNQWLGAILFAGIIASTLLKENESIDLKSDIDDNNEF
;
A
#
# COMPACT_ATOMS: atom_id res chain seq x y z
N MET A 1 12.44 -17.40 16.41
CA MET A 1 11.36 -18.11 17.12
C MET A 1 10.13 -17.23 17.40
N THR A 2 10.26 -15.90 17.48
CA THR A 2 9.15 -14.97 17.78
C THR A 2 8.12 -14.83 16.64
N VAL A 3 8.57 -14.79 15.38
CA VAL A 3 7.67 -14.68 14.21
C VAL A 3 6.82 -15.94 14.00
N VAL A 4 7.40 -17.12 14.21
CA VAL A 4 6.68 -18.40 14.12
C VAL A 4 5.63 -18.52 15.22
N SER A 5 5.97 -18.13 16.46
CA SER A 5 5.01 -18.12 17.57
C SER A 5 3.86 -17.13 17.36
N ALA A 6 4.11 -15.99 16.70
CA ALA A 6 3.09 -15.02 16.31
C ALA A 6 2.16 -15.52 15.20
N MET A 7 2.61 -16.43 14.32
CA MET A 7 1.74 -17.05 13.30
C MET A 7 0.86 -18.18 13.90
N PHE A 8 1.38 -18.94 14.86
CA PHE A 8 0.63 -20.01 15.52
C PHE A 8 -0.45 -19.49 16.50
N SER A 9 -0.31 -18.29 17.06
CA SER A 9 -1.34 -17.67 17.92
C SER A 9 -2.56 -17.13 17.16
N VAL A 10 -2.49 -17.06 15.83
CA VAL A 10 -3.63 -16.63 14.97
C VAL A 10 -4.57 -17.80 14.65
N LEU A 11 -4.07 -19.03 14.71
CA LEU A 11 -4.86 -20.24 14.39
C LEU A 11 -6.09 -20.44 15.31
N PRO A 12 -6.01 -20.20 16.64
CA PRO A 12 -7.20 -20.24 17.51
C PRO A 12 -8.21 -19.14 17.21
N LEU A 13 -7.74 -17.96 16.77
CA LEU A 13 -8.62 -16.86 16.34
C LEU A 13 -9.36 -17.24 15.04
N GLN A 14 -8.69 -17.90 14.09
CA GLN A 14 -9.30 -18.35 12.84
C GLN A 14 -10.51 -19.27 13.04
N ASN A 15 -10.47 -20.17 14.04
CA ASN A 15 -11.59 -21.05 14.36
C ASN A 15 -12.72 -20.36 15.16
N CYS A 16 -12.39 -19.35 15.98
CA CYS A 16 -13.37 -18.58 16.75
C CYS A 16 -14.14 -17.55 15.88
N MET A 17 -13.56 -17.14 14.75
CA MET A 17 -14.07 -16.04 13.90
C MET A 17 -14.98 -16.47 12.74
N ARG A 18 -15.44 -17.73 12.70
CA ARG A 18 -16.43 -18.22 11.71
C ARG A 18 -17.70 -17.38 11.55
N PRO A 19 -18.23 -16.63 12.55
CA PRO A 19 -19.42 -15.81 12.37
C PRO A 19 -19.17 -14.38 11.82
N LEU A 20 -17.93 -13.89 11.72
CA LEU A 20 -17.57 -12.51 11.32
C LEU A 20 -16.87 -12.48 9.94
N SER A 21 -17.50 -13.08 8.92
CA SER A 21 -16.77 -13.54 7.71
C SER A 21 -16.29 -12.48 6.71
N ILE A 22 -16.84 -11.26 6.68
CA ILE A 22 -16.48 -10.24 5.67
C ILE A 22 -15.34 -9.33 6.14
N SER A 23 -15.44 -8.76 7.34
CA SER A 23 -14.52 -7.70 7.78
C SER A 23 -13.11 -8.21 8.03
N TRP A 24 -12.97 -9.45 8.52
CA TRP A 24 -11.67 -10.06 8.78
C TRP A 24 -10.96 -10.49 7.49
N SER A 25 -11.65 -11.18 6.58
CA SER A 25 -11.11 -11.60 5.27
C SER A 25 -10.67 -10.41 4.43
N PHE A 26 -11.37 -9.28 4.56
CA PHE A 26 -11.04 -8.03 3.87
C PHE A 26 -9.79 -7.34 4.44
N LEU A 27 -9.64 -7.26 5.77
CA LEU A 27 -8.58 -6.46 6.41
C LEU A 27 -7.31 -7.25 6.73
N ALA A 28 -7.41 -8.55 6.98
CA ALA A 28 -6.29 -9.37 7.43
C ALA A 28 -5.10 -9.44 6.45
N PRO A 29 -5.29 -9.53 5.12
CA PRO A 29 -4.16 -9.53 4.17
C PRO A 29 -3.36 -8.23 4.26
N GLY A 30 -4.04 -7.08 4.25
CA GLY A 30 -3.38 -5.79 4.40
C GLY A 30 -2.57 -5.71 5.69
N LEU A 31 -3.17 -6.06 6.83
CA LEU A 31 -2.52 -5.95 8.13
C LEU A 31 -1.25 -6.80 8.24
N THR A 32 -1.29 -8.01 7.69
CA THR A 32 -0.20 -8.99 7.81
C THR A 32 0.93 -8.75 6.81
N PHE A 33 0.63 -8.45 5.54
CA PHE A 33 1.66 -8.22 4.53
C PHE A 33 2.42 -6.90 4.73
N ASN A 34 1.77 -5.86 5.25
CA ASN A 34 2.39 -4.53 5.35
C ASN A 34 3.21 -4.32 6.64
N TRP A 35 3.18 -5.25 7.60
CA TRP A 35 3.90 -5.09 8.89
C TRP A 35 5.42 -4.95 8.67
N GLY A 36 5.96 -5.46 7.55
CA GLY A 36 7.36 -5.24 7.17
C GLY A 36 7.82 -3.78 7.20
N ALA A 37 6.94 -2.82 6.89
CA ALA A 37 7.27 -1.39 6.94
C ALA A 37 7.58 -0.90 8.37
N LEU A 38 6.77 -1.30 9.36
CA LEU A 38 6.96 -0.93 10.76
C LEU A 38 8.19 -1.62 11.36
N LEU A 39 8.39 -2.89 11.02
CA LEU A 39 9.54 -3.68 11.49
C LEU A 39 10.85 -3.16 10.90
N GLY A 40 10.89 -2.88 9.59
CA GLY A 40 12.06 -2.33 8.92
C GLY A 40 12.48 -0.99 9.52
N TRP A 41 11.52 -0.09 9.75
CA TRP A 41 11.79 1.18 10.41
C TRP A 41 12.33 0.99 11.83
N SER A 42 11.63 0.18 12.64
CA SER A 42 12.01 -0.03 14.04
C SER A 42 13.38 -0.69 14.18
N ALA A 43 13.75 -1.56 13.23
CA ALA A 43 15.05 -2.23 13.21
C ALA A 43 16.21 -1.26 12.93
N ILE A 44 15.99 -0.20 12.14
CA ILE A 44 17.02 0.79 11.79
C ILE A 44 17.06 1.92 12.84
N GLN A 45 15.90 2.46 13.22
CA GLN A 45 15.80 3.66 14.04
C GLN A 45 15.62 3.39 15.55
N GLY A 46 15.46 2.13 15.94
CA GLY A 46 15.25 1.73 17.34
C GLY A 46 13.96 2.26 17.99
N SER A 47 13.11 2.94 17.23
CA SER A 47 11.89 3.60 17.68
C SER A 47 10.89 3.69 16.53
N LEU A 48 9.60 3.90 16.84
CA LEU A 48 8.56 4.08 15.83
C LEU A 48 8.15 5.56 15.78
N SER A 49 8.34 6.20 14.63
CA SER A 49 7.87 7.56 14.38
C SER A 49 6.52 7.56 13.65
N SER A 50 5.98 8.74 13.35
CA SER A 50 4.74 8.91 12.57
C SER A 50 4.87 8.47 11.11
N THR A 51 6.07 8.59 10.50
CA THR A 51 6.35 8.25 9.11
C THR A 51 6.00 6.81 8.72
N PRO A 52 6.54 5.76 9.38
CA PRO A 52 6.23 4.36 9.06
C PRO A 52 4.78 3.99 9.37
N ILE A 53 4.12 4.69 10.31
CA ILE A 53 2.69 4.50 10.60
C ILE A 53 1.84 5.01 9.45
N ALA A 54 2.12 6.22 8.96
CA ALA A 54 1.45 6.77 7.78
C ALA A 54 1.64 5.87 6.55
N LEU A 55 2.87 5.37 6.35
CA LEU A 55 3.19 4.46 5.26
C LEU A 55 2.42 3.15 5.38
N TYR A 56 2.36 2.59 6.59
CA TYR A 56 1.62 1.36 6.86
C TYR A 56 0.14 1.54 6.52
N ILE A 57 -0.51 2.60 7.01
CA ILE A 57 -1.92 2.88 6.72
C ILE A 57 -2.15 3.05 5.22
N ALA A 58 -1.28 3.78 4.51
CA ALA A 58 -1.38 3.95 3.07
C ALA A 58 -1.29 2.60 2.31
N ALA A 59 -0.36 1.75 2.72
CA ALA A 59 -0.16 0.42 2.16
C ALA A 59 -1.33 -0.51 2.47
N LEU A 60 -1.94 -0.41 3.66
CA LEU A 60 -3.19 -1.10 3.97
C LEU A 60 -4.28 -0.75 2.96
N GLN A 61 -4.54 0.54 2.74
CA GLN A 61 -5.58 0.98 1.80
C GLN A 61 -5.29 0.50 0.37
N TRP A 62 -4.01 0.45 0.00
CA TRP A 62 -3.62 -0.07 -1.31
C TRP A 62 -3.91 -1.56 -1.43
N THR A 63 -3.62 -2.34 -0.38
CA THR A 63 -4.00 -3.76 -0.32
C THR A 63 -5.50 -3.95 -0.46
N LEU A 64 -6.31 -3.17 0.25
CA LEU A 64 -7.76 -3.23 0.12
C LEU A 64 -8.24 -2.92 -1.31
N LEU A 65 -7.57 -1.98 -2.00
CA LEU A 65 -7.87 -1.64 -3.39
C LEU A 65 -7.63 -2.83 -4.31
N TYR A 66 -6.42 -3.39 -4.34
CA TYR A 66 -6.10 -4.46 -5.29
C TYR A 66 -6.77 -5.80 -4.91
N ASP A 67 -6.94 -6.10 -3.62
CA ASP A 67 -7.65 -7.32 -3.17
C ASP A 67 -9.13 -7.26 -3.52
N THR A 68 -9.74 -6.06 -3.50
CA THR A 68 -11.12 -5.89 -3.94
C THR A 68 -11.27 -6.12 -5.44
N ILE A 69 -10.28 -5.69 -6.25
CA ILE A 69 -10.25 -6.02 -7.68
C ILE A 69 -10.09 -7.52 -7.88
N TYR A 70 -9.20 -8.17 -7.13
CA TYR A 70 -8.98 -9.60 -7.18
C TYR A 70 -10.23 -10.39 -6.77
N ALA A 71 -10.98 -9.94 -5.76
CA ALA A 71 -12.22 -10.60 -5.34
C ALA A 71 -13.29 -10.66 -6.46
N HIS A 72 -13.27 -9.74 -7.43
CA HIS A 72 -14.16 -9.84 -8.59
C HIS A 72 -13.78 -10.94 -9.59
N GLN A 73 -12.53 -11.42 -9.55
CA GLN A 73 -12.08 -12.59 -10.32
C GLN A 73 -12.73 -13.88 -9.80
N ASP A 74 -12.83 -14.00 -8.48
CA ASP A 74 -13.33 -15.22 -7.80
C ASP A 74 -14.83 -15.14 -7.48
N LYS A 75 -15.51 -14.04 -7.87
CA LYS A 75 -16.92 -13.74 -7.58
C LYS A 75 -17.88 -14.90 -7.86
N THR A 76 -17.76 -15.57 -9.01
CA THR A 76 -18.65 -16.70 -9.35
C THR A 76 -18.42 -17.89 -8.41
N ASP A 77 -17.17 -18.16 -8.10
CA ASP A 77 -16.76 -19.29 -7.27
C ASP A 77 -17.18 -19.04 -5.81
N ASP A 78 -17.00 -17.81 -5.31
CA ASP A 78 -17.48 -17.33 -4.02
C ASP A 78 -19.00 -17.52 -3.84
N ILE A 79 -19.78 -17.21 -4.89
CA ILE A 79 -21.24 -17.41 -4.88
C ILE A 79 -21.57 -18.90 -4.73
N MET A 80 -20.89 -19.77 -5.49
CA MET A 80 -21.15 -21.21 -5.47
C MET A 80 -20.85 -21.85 -4.11
N ILE A 81 -19.81 -21.39 -3.43
CA ILE A 81 -19.39 -21.91 -2.12
C ILE A 81 -20.00 -21.14 -0.93
N GLY A 82 -20.80 -20.10 -1.19
CA GLY A 82 -21.45 -19.29 -0.15
C GLY A 82 -20.50 -18.38 0.65
N VAL A 83 -19.32 -18.07 0.11
CA VAL A 83 -18.36 -17.16 0.73
C VAL A 83 -18.79 -15.71 0.49
N LYS A 84 -18.72 -14.89 1.54
CA LYS A 84 -19.08 -13.48 1.49
C LYS A 84 -17.84 -12.62 1.22
N SER A 85 -17.56 -12.33 -0.06
CA SER A 85 -16.42 -11.50 -0.47
C SER A 85 -16.76 -10.02 -0.64
N THR A 86 -15.72 -9.19 -0.75
CA THR A 86 -15.86 -7.73 -0.99
C THR A 86 -16.52 -7.42 -2.32
N ALA A 87 -16.28 -8.25 -3.34
CA ALA A 87 -16.95 -8.16 -4.63
C ALA A 87 -18.47 -8.28 -4.52
N LEU A 88 -18.96 -9.19 -3.67
CA LEU A 88 -20.39 -9.35 -3.39
C LEU A 88 -20.94 -8.22 -2.53
N ARG A 89 -20.16 -7.73 -1.55
CA ARG A 89 -20.58 -6.64 -0.67
C ARG A 89 -20.68 -5.29 -1.39
N PHE A 90 -19.69 -4.95 -2.21
CA PHE A 90 -19.66 -3.67 -2.90
C PHE A 90 -20.48 -3.70 -4.20
N GLY A 91 -20.58 -4.85 -4.86
CA GLY A 91 -21.39 -5.03 -6.06
C GLY A 91 -21.08 -3.95 -7.11
N ASP A 92 -22.11 -3.26 -7.59
CA ASP A 92 -21.97 -2.21 -8.60
C ASP A 92 -21.29 -0.94 -8.07
N ASN A 93 -21.30 -0.72 -6.76
CA ASN A 93 -20.62 0.41 -6.11
C ASN A 93 -19.11 0.18 -5.95
N THR A 94 -18.56 -0.93 -6.44
CA THR A 94 -17.13 -1.26 -6.31
C THR A 94 -16.23 -0.11 -6.72
N LYS A 95 -16.48 0.54 -7.87
CA LYS A 95 -15.61 1.64 -8.35
C LYS A 95 -15.57 2.83 -7.39
N LEU A 96 -16.68 3.11 -6.69
CA LEU A 96 -16.74 4.17 -5.68
C LEU A 96 -15.86 3.83 -4.47
N TRP A 97 -15.96 2.60 -3.96
CA TRP A 97 -15.11 2.12 -2.86
C TRP A 97 -13.63 2.10 -3.23
N LEU A 98 -13.30 1.60 -4.44
CA LEU A 98 -11.93 1.61 -4.96
C LEU A 98 -11.38 3.05 -5.07
N SER A 99 -12.22 4.02 -5.46
CA SER A 99 -11.82 5.43 -5.50
C SER A 99 -11.52 5.96 -4.10
N GLY A 100 -12.31 5.59 -3.10
CA GLY A 100 -12.04 5.93 -1.70
C GLY A 100 -10.72 5.34 -1.20
N PHE A 101 -10.48 4.05 -1.44
CA PHE A 101 -9.21 3.40 -1.07
C PHE A 101 -8.02 4.03 -1.82
N GLY A 102 -8.15 4.30 -3.11
CA GLY A 102 -7.11 4.92 -3.92
C GLY A 102 -6.76 6.32 -3.44
N ALA A 103 -7.77 7.14 -3.13
CA ALA A 103 -7.57 8.47 -2.57
C ALA A 103 -6.90 8.41 -1.19
N ALA A 104 -7.31 7.47 -0.33
CA ALA A 104 -6.71 7.27 0.98
C ALA A 104 -5.25 6.78 0.89
N THR A 105 -4.93 5.89 -0.06
CA THR A 105 -3.55 5.48 -0.36
C THR A 105 -2.71 6.67 -0.80
N VAL A 106 -3.18 7.45 -1.79
CA VAL A 106 -2.43 8.60 -2.31
C VAL A 106 -2.21 9.65 -1.23
N GLY A 107 -3.25 9.96 -0.44
CA GLY A 107 -3.13 10.90 0.68
C GLY A 107 -2.19 10.42 1.78
N GLY A 108 -2.24 9.13 2.11
CA GLY A 108 -1.32 8.51 3.07
C GLY A 108 0.13 8.52 2.59
N LEU A 109 0.38 8.19 1.32
CA LEU A 109 1.71 8.27 0.71
C LEU A 109 2.22 9.72 0.65
N PHE A 110 1.37 10.67 0.28
CA PHE A 110 1.72 12.09 0.33
C PHE A 110 2.19 12.51 1.74
N LEU A 111 1.42 12.12 2.77
CA LEU A 111 1.78 12.39 4.16
C LEU A 111 3.11 11.71 4.55
N THR A 112 3.33 10.46 4.14
CA THR A 112 4.62 9.77 4.35
C THR A 112 5.77 10.53 3.70
N GLY A 113 5.63 10.94 2.45
CA GLY A 113 6.66 11.70 1.73
C GLY A 113 6.96 13.04 2.39
N HIS A 114 5.93 13.72 2.87
CA HIS A 114 6.07 14.98 3.61
C HIS A 114 6.79 14.78 4.95
N LEU A 115 6.39 13.80 5.76
CA LEU A 115 7.02 13.48 7.05
C LEU A 115 8.44 12.94 6.91
N ALA A 116 8.77 12.33 5.77
CA ALA A 116 10.11 11.86 5.44
C ALA A 116 10.95 12.91 4.70
N GLU A 117 10.41 14.12 4.47
CA GLU A 117 11.05 15.20 3.73
C GLU A 117 11.66 14.71 2.41
N GLN A 118 10.86 14.00 1.62
CA GLN A 118 11.26 13.50 0.30
C GLN A 118 11.34 14.65 -0.71
N THR A 119 12.18 14.50 -1.73
CA THR A 119 12.40 15.48 -2.79
C THR A 119 11.45 15.24 -3.98
N TRP A 120 11.51 16.12 -5.00
CA TRP A 120 10.58 16.12 -6.14
C TRP A 120 10.44 14.76 -6.89
N PRO A 121 11.48 13.89 -7.04
CA PRO A 121 11.32 12.61 -7.75
C PRO A 121 10.28 11.68 -7.10
N TYR A 122 10.18 11.73 -5.77
CA TYR A 122 9.15 10.97 -5.03
C TYR A 122 7.74 11.42 -5.42
N TYR A 123 7.51 12.74 -5.49
CA TYR A 123 6.19 13.28 -5.83
C TYR A 123 5.82 13.04 -7.30
N VAL A 124 6.80 12.95 -8.20
CA VAL A 124 6.56 12.50 -9.58
C VAL A 124 6.12 11.03 -9.63
N ALA A 125 6.76 10.15 -8.86
CA ALA A 125 6.34 8.76 -8.74
C ALA A 125 4.95 8.62 -8.08
N LEU A 126 4.63 9.47 -7.12
CA LEU A 126 3.31 9.54 -6.49
C LEU A 126 2.23 10.01 -7.49
N ALA A 127 2.54 11.01 -8.32
CA ALA A 127 1.64 11.47 -9.38
C ALA A 127 1.39 10.36 -10.42
N ALA A 128 2.44 9.64 -10.84
CA ALA A 128 2.32 8.48 -11.73
C ALA A 128 1.45 7.37 -11.11
N THR A 129 1.64 7.10 -9.82
CA THR A 129 0.80 6.15 -9.06
C THR A 129 -0.67 6.57 -9.05
N SER A 130 -0.94 7.86 -8.81
CA SER A 130 -2.29 8.41 -8.78
C SER A 130 -3.00 8.30 -10.13
N LEU A 131 -2.29 8.61 -11.22
CA LEU A 131 -2.79 8.46 -12.59
C LEU A 131 -3.08 6.99 -12.92
N HIS A 132 -2.19 6.09 -12.50
CA HIS A 132 -2.37 4.66 -12.74
C HIS A 132 -3.57 4.09 -11.95
N PHE A 133 -3.83 4.54 -10.72
CA PHE A 133 -5.08 4.21 -10.02
C PHE A 133 -6.31 4.75 -10.74
N GLY A 134 -6.27 6.00 -11.21
CA GLY A 134 -7.35 6.58 -12.02
C GLY A 134 -7.65 5.73 -13.26
N TRP A 135 -6.61 5.29 -13.97
CA TRP A 135 -6.73 4.37 -15.10
C TRP A 135 -7.30 3.01 -14.69
N GLN A 136 -6.77 2.39 -13.64
CA GLN A 136 -7.25 1.08 -13.16
C GLN A 136 -8.74 1.15 -12.85
N ILE A 137 -9.16 2.09 -12.00
CA ILE A 137 -10.54 2.21 -11.52
C ILE A 137 -11.50 2.63 -12.64
N GLY A 138 -11.10 3.61 -13.45
CA GLY A 138 -11.92 4.12 -14.55
C GLY A 138 -12.23 3.03 -15.59
N THR A 139 -11.20 2.27 -15.99
CA THR A 139 -11.32 1.25 -17.04
C THR A 139 -11.73 -0.13 -16.55
N LEU A 140 -11.77 -0.37 -15.24
CA LEU A 140 -12.09 -1.67 -14.64
C LEU A 140 -13.47 -2.18 -15.10
N LYS A 141 -13.50 -3.44 -15.54
CA LYS A 141 -14.72 -4.19 -15.83
C LYS A 141 -14.93 -5.27 -14.77
N ILE A 142 -15.73 -4.97 -13.75
CA ILE A 142 -15.93 -5.82 -12.57
C ILE A 142 -16.53 -7.21 -12.86
N ASN A 143 -17.15 -7.40 -14.03
CA ASN A 143 -17.72 -8.70 -14.43
C ASN A 143 -16.83 -9.45 -15.44
N ASP A 144 -15.66 -8.92 -15.79
CA ASP A 144 -14.69 -9.55 -16.67
C ASP A 144 -13.49 -10.05 -15.86
N LYS A 145 -13.43 -11.36 -15.60
CA LYS A 145 -12.36 -11.99 -14.83
C LYS A 145 -10.96 -11.72 -15.42
N SER A 146 -10.84 -11.64 -16.75
CA SER A 146 -9.55 -11.38 -17.42
C SER A 146 -9.09 -9.94 -17.21
N ASP A 147 -10.03 -8.98 -17.27
CA ASP A 147 -9.72 -7.58 -16.96
C ASP A 147 -9.33 -7.40 -15.49
N CYS A 148 -10.08 -7.99 -14.55
CA CYS A 148 -9.76 -7.98 -13.12
C CYS A 148 -8.35 -8.51 -12.85
N TRP A 149 -7.97 -9.65 -13.45
CA TRP A 149 -6.62 -10.21 -13.32
C TRP A 149 -5.54 -9.25 -13.87
N LYS A 150 -5.77 -8.66 -15.05
CA LYS A 150 -4.82 -7.69 -15.65
C LYS A 150 -4.64 -6.47 -14.75
N LYS A 151 -5.72 -5.93 -14.18
CA LYS A 151 -5.66 -4.80 -13.24
C LYS A 151 -4.94 -5.18 -11.95
N PHE A 152 -5.28 -6.31 -11.35
CA PHE A 152 -4.58 -6.84 -10.17
C PHE A 152 -3.08 -6.95 -10.45
N LYS A 153 -2.70 -7.66 -11.52
CA LYS A 153 -1.30 -7.88 -11.91
C LYS A 153 -0.55 -6.56 -12.15
N SER A 154 -1.20 -5.52 -12.67
CA SER A 154 -0.55 -4.22 -12.91
C SER A 154 -0.05 -3.52 -11.63
N ASN A 155 -0.54 -3.89 -10.44
CA ASN A 155 -0.07 -3.33 -9.18
C ASN A 155 1.40 -3.64 -8.86
N GLN A 156 1.99 -4.67 -9.47
CA GLN A 156 3.45 -4.92 -9.33
C GLN A 156 4.28 -3.74 -9.85
N TRP A 157 3.81 -3.08 -10.91
CA TRP A 157 4.51 -1.95 -11.53
C TRP A 157 4.38 -0.68 -10.69
N LEU A 158 3.25 -0.49 -10.00
CA LEU A 158 3.10 0.59 -9.04
C LEU A 158 4.15 0.52 -7.92
N GLY A 159 4.39 -0.69 -7.40
CA GLY A 159 5.44 -0.92 -6.40
C GLY A 159 6.82 -0.54 -6.93
N ALA A 160 7.13 -0.94 -8.16
CA ALA A 160 8.39 -0.58 -8.81
C ALA A 160 8.54 0.95 -9.03
N ILE A 161 7.47 1.64 -9.45
CA ILE A 161 7.47 3.09 -9.66
C ILE A 161 7.72 3.84 -8.35
N LEU A 162 6.99 3.49 -7.28
CA LEU A 162 7.16 4.12 -5.97
C LEU A 162 8.57 3.86 -5.40
N PHE A 163 9.04 2.62 -5.51
CA PHE A 163 10.38 2.25 -5.05
C PHE A 163 11.48 3.02 -5.78
N ALA A 164 11.39 3.13 -7.11
CA ALA A 164 12.33 3.92 -7.91
C ALA A 164 12.29 5.41 -7.52
N GLY A 165 11.09 5.97 -7.28
CA GLY A 165 10.93 7.34 -6.81
C GLY A 165 11.56 7.60 -5.45
N ILE A 166 11.44 6.66 -4.51
CA ILE A 166 12.08 6.74 -3.18
C ILE A 166 13.60 6.71 -3.31
N ILE A 167 14.17 5.81 -4.12
CA ILE A 167 15.62 5.74 -4.35
C ILE A 167 16.12 7.05 -4.97
N ALA A 168 15.49 7.50 -6.05
CA ALA A 168 15.90 8.72 -6.75
C ALA A 168 15.83 9.95 -5.82
N SER A 169 14.76 10.03 -5.02
CA SER A 169 14.60 11.09 -4.03
C SER A 169 15.67 11.07 -2.94
N THR A 170 16.00 9.89 -2.44
CA THR A 170 17.01 9.71 -1.37
C THR A 170 18.41 10.06 -1.86
N LEU A 171 18.78 9.62 -3.07
CA LEU A 171 20.07 9.97 -3.68
C LEU A 171 20.21 11.47 -3.93
N LEU A 172 19.14 12.12 -4.40
CA LEU A 172 19.16 13.57 -4.61
C LEU A 172 19.30 14.34 -3.29
N LYS A 173 18.58 13.90 -2.25
CA LYS A 173 18.66 14.49 -0.90
C LYS A 173 20.07 14.39 -0.31
N GLU A 174 20.75 13.27 -0.53
CA GLU A 174 22.13 13.08 -0.09
C GLU A 174 23.08 14.06 -0.80
N ASN A 175 22.98 14.21 -2.12
CA ASN A 175 23.79 15.16 -2.89
C ASN A 175 23.61 16.62 -2.43
N GLU A 176 22.36 17.08 -2.29
CA GLU A 176 22.07 18.44 -1.80
C GLU A 176 22.67 18.68 -0.40
N SER A 177 22.69 17.66 0.45
CA SER A 177 23.28 17.74 1.79
C SER A 177 24.81 17.79 1.80
N ILE A 178 25.45 17.23 0.78
CA ILE A 178 26.91 17.26 0.59
C ILE A 178 27.33 18.65 0.10
N ASP A 179 26.64 19.19 -0.91
CA ASP A 179 26.93 20.51 -1.49
C ASP A 179 26.79 21.62 -0.43
N LEU A 180 25.74 21.56 0.40
CA LEU A 180 25.55 22.52 1.50
C LEU A 180 26.67 22.47 2.54
N LYS A 181 27.27 21.30 2.79
CA LYS A 181 28.38 21.18 3.74
C LYS A 181 29.68 21.73 3.15
N SER A 182 29.96 21.46 1.88
CA SER A 182 31.15 22.03 1.22
C SER A 182 31.12 23.56 1.19
N ASP A 183 29.96 24.16 0.90
CA ASP A 183 29.82 25.62 0.89
C ASP A 183 30.05 26.23 2.29
N ILE A 184 29.64 25.55 3.36
CA ILE A 184 29.84 26.03 4.74
C ILE A 184 31.32 25.94 5.14
N ASP A 185 32.00 24.86 4.78
CA ASP A 185 33.43 24.69 5.10
C ASP A 185 34.29 25.72 4.35
N ASP A 186 34.03 25.97 3.06
CA ASP A 186 34.73 27.00 2.27
C ASP A 186 34.53 28.42 2.86
N ASN A 187 33.35 28.72 3.42
CA ASN A 187 33.06 30.03 4.03
C ASN A 187 33.64 30.20 5.44
N ASN A 188 34.03 29.12 6.14
CA ASN A 188 34.61 29.17 7.49
C ASN A 188 36.15 29.19 7.48
N GLU A 189 36.80 28.99 6.33
CA GLU A 189 38.26 29.07 6.18
C GLU A 189 38.79 30.50 5.89
N PHE A 190 37.92 31.51 5.80
CA PHE A 190 38.28 32.93 5.58
C PHE A 190 38.10 33.83 6.82
#